data_AF-A0A2K6RL11-F1
#
_entry.id   AF-A0A2K6RL11-F1
#
_cell.length_a   1.000
_cell.length_b   1.000
_cell.length_c   1.000
_cell.angle_alpha   90.00
_cell.angle_beta   90.00
_cell.angle_gamma   90.00
#
_symmetry.space_group_name_H-M   'P 1'
#
loop_
_entity.id
_entity.type
_entity.pdbx_description
1 polymer ?
#
loop_
_entity_poly.entity_id
_entity_poly.type
_entity_poly.pdbx_seq_one_letter_code
_entity_poly.pdbx_strand_id
1 'polypeptide(L)'
;GEVVEVIFVGANPKNSAQNQTHQTFLTVEKYEATSTSWRTVCNDACWETRFYWHKGLLGLSNATMEWHIPDTAQPGIYRIRYFGHNRKQDILKPAVILSFEGTSPTFEVVTT
;
A
#
# COMPACT_ATOMS: atom_id res chain seq x y z
N GLY A 1 0.34 -6.11 19.43
CA GLY A 1 -1.05 -5.90 18.96
C GLY A 1 -1.49 -6.91 17.91
N GLU A 2 -2.66 -6.66 17.33
CA GLU A 2 -3.24 -7.42 16.21
C GLU A 2 -2.63 -7.00 14.86
N VAL A 3 -2.97 -7.73 13.79
CA VAL A 3 -2.47 -7.47 12.44
C VAL A 3 -3.64 -7.13 11.52
N VAL A 4 -3.54 -5.98 10.84
CA VAL A 4 -4.46 -5.62 9.76
C VAL A 4 -3.86 -6.09 8.45
N GLU A 5 -4.62 -6.87 7.69
CA GLU A 5 -4.24 -7.35 6.35
C GLU A 5 -5.19 -6.77 5.30
N VAL A 6 -4.61 -6.18 4.25
CA VAL A 6 -5.36 -5.71 3.07
C VAL A 6 -4.72 -6.26 1.81
N ILE A 7 -5.54 -6.81 0.91
CA ILE A 7 -5.10 -7.37 -0.36
C ILE A 7 -5.63 -6.52 -1.51
N PHE A 8 -4.72 -6.08 -2.37
CA PHE A 8 -5.03 -5.39 -3.62
C PHE A 8 -4.66 -6.26 -4.82
N VAL A 9 -5.38 -6.07 -5.94
CA VAL A 9 -4.83 -6.43 -7.24
C VAL A 9 -3.63 -5.52 -7.49
N GLY A 10 -2.48 -6.12 -7.79
CA GLY A 10 -1.22 -5.41 -7.92
C GLY A 10 -0.48 -5.74 -9.21
N ALA A 11 0.66 -5.07 -9.37
CA ALA A 11 1.59 -5.28 -10.47
C ALA A 11 2.98 -5.65 -9.94
N ASN A 12 3.85 -6.16 -10.82
CA ASN A 12 5.20 -6.56 -10.43
C ASN A 12 6.00 -5.37 -9.84
N PRO A 13 6.50 -5.47 -8.59
CA PRO A 13 7.19 -4.37 -7.90
C PRO A 13 8.42 -3.84 -8.65
N LYS A 14 9.04 -4.66 -9.51
CA LYS A 14 10.18 -4.24 -10.34
C LYS A 14 9.88 -3.03 -11.22
N ASN A 15 8.62 -2.84 -11.59
CA ASN A 15 8.20 -1.71 -12.41
C ASN A 15 8.36 -0.38 -11.66
N SER A 16 8.17 -0.39 -10.33
CA SER A 16 8.39 0.79 -9.48
C SER A 16 9.88 1.12 -9.35
N ALA A 17 10.76 0.11 -9.33
CA ALA A 17 12.20 0.32 -9.26
C ALA A 17 12.78 0.98 -10.53
N GLN A 18 12.20 0.67 -11.70
CA GLN A 18 12.62 1.28 -12.97
C GLN A 18 12.35 2.78 -13.02
N ASN A 19 11.38 3.29 -12.24
CA ASN A 19 10.92 4.67 -12.33
C ASN A 19 11.68 5.65 -11.42
N GLN A 20 12.68 5.20 -10.65
CA GLN A 20 13.60 5.95 -9.74
C GLN A 20 12.98 6.98 -8.77
N THR A 21 11.68 7.20 -8.80
CA THR A 21 10.94 8.26 -8.10
C THR A 21 9.95 7.71 -7.09
N HIS A 22 9.86 6.38 -6.95
CA HIS A 22 8.90 5.76 -6.06
C HIS A 22 9.38 5.79 -4.62
N GLN A 23 8.64 6.49 -3.76
CA GLN A 23 9.05 6.74 -2.38
C GLN A 23 8.61 5.63 -1.41
N THR A 24 7.48 4.97 -1.69
CA THR A 24 6.95 3.89 -0.83
C THR A 24 5.89 3.08 -1.57
N PHE A 25 5.84 1.77 -1.32
CA PHE A 25 4.77 0.89 -1.81
C PHE A 25 3.50 0.98 -0.98
N LEU A 26 3.57 1.34 0.30
CA LEU A 26 2.42 1.34 1.19
C LEU A 26 2.46 2.48 2.20
N THR A 27 1.29 3.01 2.55
CA THR A 27 1.15 3.89 3.72
C THR A 27 0.03 3.40 4.63
N VAL A 28 0.26 3.52 5.93
CA VAL A 28 -0.78 3.49 6.95
C VAL A 28 -1.09 4.94 7.27
N GLU A 29 -2.35 5.33 7.11
CA GLU A 29 -2.81 6.70 7.33
C GLU A 29 -3.85 6.74 8.44
N LYS A 30 -3.71 7.69 9.37
CA LYS A 30 -4.68 8.00 10.42
C LYS A 30 -5.49 9.22 10.02
N TYR A 31 -6.79 9.18 10.24
CA TYR A 31 -7.67 10.33 10.05
C TYR A 31 -7.55 11.31 11.22
N GLU A 32 -7.28 12.57 10.90
CA GLU A 32 -7.22 13.68 11.85
C GLU A 32 -8.46 14.56 11.69
N ALA A 33 -9.41 14.43 12.64
CA ALA A 33 -10.69 15.13 12.58
C ALA A 33 -10.55 16.66 12.69
N THR A 34 -9.54 17.15 13.40
CA THR A 34 -9.28 18.59 13.59
C THR A 34 -8.94 19.31 12.29
N SER A 35 -8.18 18.64 11.40
CA SER A 35 -7.78 19.17 10.09
C SER A 35 -8.56 18.56 8.93
N THR A 36 -9.49 17.63 9.19
CA THR A 36 -10.24 16.89 8.17
C THR A 36 -9.30 16.28 7.12
N SER A 37 -8.19 15.67 7.58
CA SER A 37 -7.13 15.18 6.70
C SER A 37 -6.60 13.81 7.13
N TRP A 38 -5.91 13.15 6.19
CA TRP A 38 -5.23 11.89 6.44
C TRP A 38 -3.75 12.15 6.68
N ARG A 39 -3.21 11.62 7.78
CA ARG A 39 -1.80 11.73 8.14
C ARG A 39 -1.15 10.35 8.05
N THR A 40 -0.07 10.24 7.27
CA THR A 40 0.76 9.03 7.24
C THR A 40 1.43 8.82 8.59
N VAL A 41 1.18 7.67 9.21
CA VAL A 41 1.82 7.25 10.46
C VAL A 41 2.93 6.23 10.23
N CYS A 42 2.80 5.39 9.21
CA CYS A 42 3.82 4.43 8.80
C CYS A 42 3.89 4.33 7.27
N ASN A 43 5.05 3.97 6.74
CA ASN A 43 5.28 3.63 5.34
C ASN A 43 5.91 2.22 5.24
N ASP A 44 6.34 1.80 4.05
CA ASP A 44 7.02 0.51 3.82
C ASP A 44 8.44 0.39 4.42
N ALA A 45 8.97 1.46 5.02
CA ALA A 45 10.24 1.42 5.77
C ALA A 45 10.02 1.25 7.29
N CYS A 46 8.78 1.28 7.76
CA CYS A 46 8.45 1.02 9.16
C CYS A 46 8.54 -0.47 9.48
N TRP A 47 9.03 -0.81 10.68
CA TRP A 47 9.15 -2.20 11.13
C TRP A 47 7.80 -2.90 11.29
N GLU A 48 6.77 -2.10 11.52
CA GLU A 48 5.40 -2.52 11.73
C GLU A 48 4.68 -2.88 10.43
N THR A 49 5.25 -2.58 9.26
CA THR A 49 4.58 -2.81 7.98
C THR A 49 5.25 -3.92 7.19
N ARG A 50 4.45 -4.65 6.40
CA ARG A 50 4.96 -5.66 5.48
C ARG A 50 4.27 -5.56 4.14
N PHE A 51 5.06 -5.76 3.08
CA PHE A 51 4.60 -5.81 1.71
C PHE A 51 4.95 -7.16 1.10
N TYR A 52 3.92 -7.91 0.73
CA TYR A 52 4.07 -9.19 0.04
C TYR A 52 3.51 -9.07 -1.37
N TRP A 53 4.28 -9.51 -2.36
CA TRP A 53 3.81 -9.61 -3.73
C TRP A 53 3.70 -11.07 -4.15
N HIS A 54 2.52 -11.45 -4.63
CA HIS A 54 2.24 -12.80 -5.12
C HIS A 54 1.93 -12.78 -6.61
N LYS A 55 2.72 -13.52 -7.39
CA LYS A 55 2.52 -13.66 -8.84
C LYS A 55 1.41 -14.68 -9.13
N GLY A 56 0.39 -14.26 -9.86
CA GLY A 56 -0.63 -15.14 -10.43
C GLY A 56 -0.31 -15.58 -11.86
N LEU A 57 -1.33 -16.07 -12.56
CA LEU A 57 -1.26 -16.48 -13.96
C LEU A 57 -1.56 -15.32 -14.91
N LEU A 58 -1.09 -15.41 -16.16
CA LEU A 58 -1.44 -14.49 -17.25
C LEU A 58 -1.24 -12.99 -16.94
N GLY A 59 -0.25 -12.66 -16.12
CA GLY A 59 0.06 -11.27 -15.76
C GLY A 59 -0.75 -10.70 -14.58
N LEU A 60 -1.60 -11.52 -13.96
CA LEU A 60 -2.27 -11.18 -12.71
C LEU A 60 -1.28 -11.25 -11.54
N SER A 61 -1.46 -10.40 -10.54
CA SER A 61 -0.77 -10.50 -9.27
C SER A 61 -1.54 -9.81 -8.15
N ASN A 62 -1.28 -10.23 -6.93
CA ASN A 62 -1.82 -9.59 -5.73
C ASN A 62 -0.69 -8.94 -4.93
N ALA A 63 -1.02 -7.84 -4.26
CA ALA A 63 -0.17 -7.18 -3.29
C ALA A 63 -0.88 -7.21 -1.93
N THR A 64 -0.29 -7.93 -0.97
CA THR A 64 -0.78 -8.02 0.40
C THR A 64 0.00 -7.06 1.26
N MET A 65 -0.72 -6.25 2.02
CA MET A 65 -0.18 -5.26 2.94
C MET A 65 -0.57 -5.63 4.35
N GLU A 66 0.41 -5.75 5.22
CA GLU A 66 0.19 -5.93 6.65
C GLU A 66 0.60 -4.70 7.42
N TRP A 67 -0.20 -4.34 8.41
CA TRP A 67 0.19 -3.45 9.49
C TRP A 67 0.07 -4.18 10.83
N HIS A 68 1.20 -4.40 11.48
CA HIS A 68 1.34 -4.96 12.81
C HIS A 68 1.12 -3.83 13.79
N ILE A 69 -0.10 -3.71 14.32
CA ILE A 69 -0.47 -2.58 15.17
C ILE A 69 0.42 -2.60 16.42
N PRO A 70 1.30 -1.59 16.60
CA PRO A 70 2.15 -1.53 17.77
C PRO A 70 1.30 -1.20 19.00
N ASP A 71 1.73 -1.63 20.19
CA ASP A 71 0.99 -1.36 21.43
C ASP A 71 0.96 0.15 21.78
N THR A 72 1.79 0.95 21.10
CA THR A 72 1.83 2.41 21.18
C THR A 72 0.90 3.11 20.19
N ALA A 73 0.17 2.37 19.34
CA ALA A 73 -0.77 2.94 18.39
C ALA A 73 -1.89 3.68 19.12
N GLN A 74 -2.17 4.90 18.68
CA GLN A 74 -3.28 5.67 19.22
C GLN A 74 -4.61 5.13 18.67
N PRO A 75 -5.69 5.15 19.48
CA PRO A 75 -7.01 4.86 18.94
C PRO A 75 -7.43 5.85 17.85
N GLY A 76 -8.23 5.37 16.90
CA GLY A 76 -8.79 6.21 15.86
C GLY A 76 -9.09 5.46 14.57
N ILE A 77 -9.41 6.23 13.52
CA ILE A 77 -9.75 5.71 12.20
C ILE A 77 -8.51 5.69 11.32
N TYR A 78 -8.26 4.55 10.70
CA TYR A 78 -7.11 4.28 9.85
C TYR A 78 -7.54 3.77 8.48
N ARG A 79 -6.60 3.86 7.52
CA ARG A 79 -6.69 3.18 6.23
C ARG A 79 -5.29 2.80 5.75
N ILE A 80 -5.22 1.83 4.86
CA ILE A 80 -3.99 1.43 4.17
C ILE A 80 -4.11 1.84 2.71
N ARG A 81 -3.04 2.44 2.17
CA ARG A 81 -2.91 2.75 0.75
C ARG A 81 -1.79 1.97 0.12
N TYR A 82 -2.00 1.60 -1.14
CA TYR A 82 -1.06 0.93 -2.00
C TYR A 82 -0.67 1.83 -3.15
N PHE A 83 0.63 1.92 -3.42
CA PHE A 83 1.18 2.62 -4.57
C PHE A 83 1.98 1.62 -5.42
N GLY A 84 1.70 1.59 -6.71
CA GLY A 84 2.32 0.64 -7.63
C GLY A 84 2.51 1.19 -9.02
N HIS A 85 3.21 0.41 -9.85
CA HIS A 85 3.38 0.71 -11.26
C HIS A 85 3.09 -0.51 -12.12
N ASN A 86 2.20 -0.37 -13.10
CA ASN A 86 1.91 -1.41 -14.08
C ASN A 86 2.68 -1.16 -15.38
N ARG A 87 3.06 -2.25 -16.04
CA ARG A 87 3.71 -2.22 -17.35
C ARG A 87 2.67 -2.51 -18.42
N LYS A 88 2.44 -1.54 -19.31
CA LYS A 88 1.60 -1.70 -20.49
C LYS A 88 2.49 -1.86 -21.72
N GLN A 89 2.21 -2.84 -22.56
CA GLN A 89 2.89 -3.03 -23.83
C GLN A 89 1.84 -3.30 -24.90
N ASP A 90 1.61 -2.29 -25.74
CA ASP A 90 0.75 -2.42 -26.92
C ASP A 90 1.56 -2.97 -28.10
N ILE A 91 0.89 -3.59 -29.06
CA ILE A 91 1.52 -4.13 -30.28
C ILE A 91 2.23 -2.98 -31.01
N LEU A 92 3.51 -3.19 -31.36
CA LEU A 92 4.40 -2.25 -32.07
C LEU A 92 4.75 -0.95 -31.31
N LYS A 93 4.43 -0.83 -30.01
CA LYS A 93 4.83 0.33 -29.20
C LYS A 93 5.85 -0.05 -28.12
N PRO A 94 6.74 0.87 -27.73
CA PRO A 94 7.58 0.69 -26.54
C PRO A 94 6.72 0.43 -25.30
N ALA A 95 7.26 -0.34 -24.35
CA ALA A 95 6.58 -0.56 -23.09
C ALA A 95 6.52 0.74 -22.28
N VAL A 96 5.36 1.02 -21.69
CA VAL A 96 5.14 2.18 -20.83
C VAL A 96 4.89 1.70 -19.41
N ILE A 97 5.46 2.40 -18.45
CA ILE A 97 5.21 2.18 -17.02
C ILE A 97 4.26 3.28 -16.54
N LEU A 98 3.12 2.90 -15.96
CA LEU A 98 2.11 3.82 -15.45
C LEU A 98 1.95 3.63 -13.95
N SER A 99 1.83 4.72 -13.19
CA SER A 99 1.55 4.66 -11.75
C SER A 99 0.06 4.41 -11.50
N PHE A 100 -0.23 3.76 -10.39
CA PHE A 100 -1.58 3.62 -9.86
C PHE A 100 -1.54 3.59 -8.33
N GLU A 101 -2.70 3.82 -7.73
CA GLU A 101 -2.89 3.69 -6.29
C GLU A 101 -4.19 2.98 -5.94
N GLY A 102 -4.21 2.35 -4.78
CA GLY A 102 -5.38 1.73 -4.16
C GLY A 102 -5.52 2.23 -2.73
N THR A 103 -6.76 2.36 -2.25
CA THR A 103 -7.05 2.76 -0.87
C THR A 103 -8.04 1.76 -0.28
N SER A 104 -7.74 1.23 0.89
CA SER A 104 -8.64 0.34 1.62
C SER A 104 -9.88 1.10 2.11
N PRO A 105 -10.98 0.39 2.44
CA PRO A 105 -11.97 0.91 3.38
C PRO A 105 -11.29 1.33 4.70
N THR A 106 -11.93 2.22 5.43
CA THR A 106 -11.44 2.65 6.74
C THR A 106 -11.71 1.59 7.81
N PHE A 107 -10.84 1.50 8.80
CA PHE A 107 -11.00 0.63 9.96
C PHE A 107 -10.64 1.37 11.25
N GLU A 108 -11.16 0.92 12.38
CA GLU A 108 -10.95 1.56 13.67
C GLU A 108 -9.98 0.75 14.52
N VAL A 109 -9.03 1.44 15.15
CA VAL A 109 -8.15 0.88 16.18
C VAL A 109 -8.65 1.40 17.52
N VAL A 110 -8.83 0.50 18.48
CA VAL A 110 -9.29 0.80 19.85
C VAL A 110 -8.22 0.35 20.84
N THR A 111 -8.16 0.99 22.02
CA THR A 111 -7.30 0.51 23.11
C THR A 111 -7.88 -0.78 23.68
N THR A 112 -7.06 -1.82 23.78
CA THR A 112 -7.34 -3.00 24.63
C THR A 112 -7.21 -2.69 26.10
#